data_AF-A0A6A6MST5-F1
#
_entry.id   AF-A0A6A6MST5-F1
#
_cell.length_a   1.000
_cell.length_b   1.000
_cell.length_c   1.000
_cell.angle_alpha   90.00
_cell.angle_beta   90.00
_cell.angle_gamma   90.00
#
_symmetry.space_group_name_H-M   'P 1'
#
loop_
_entity.id
_entity.type
_entity.pdbx_description
1 polymer ?
#
loop_
_entity_poly.entity_id
_entity_poly.type
_entity_poly.pdbx_seq_one_letter_code
_entity_poly.pdbx_strand_id
1 'polypeptide(L)'
;MLAGLRQYGNFPLPARADMNDVLAALAREAGWTVEADGTTYRQSPPPSQMASFAVRSVESPVSSASLKNCAVKSAALDCQPSVLRIDESLSPSSLDSVVMTERETRSEKFASASPINSVDCLDADQLIQDVRSGEHDGDFAGTSYVPVYALLATGFINNFSQLVDPQGIRQELSHMKSLDIDGVVVECWWGIVEAWSPQKYVWSGYRELFNIIREFKLKLQVVLAFHEYGGSDADQVLISLPQWVLEIGKENQDIFFTDREGRRNTEYLSWGIDKERVLKGRTGIEVYFDFMRSFRMEFDDLFAEGVISAIEIGLGASGS
;
A
#
# COMPACT_ATOMS: atom_id res chain seq x y z
N MET A 1 -3.40 20.66 6.96
CA MET A 1 -3.44 20.56 5.48
C MET A 1 -4.48 21.49 4.85
N LEU A 2 -5.78 21.18 4.90
CA LEU A 2 -6.89 21.83 4.14
C LEU A 2 -6.80 23.36 3.90
N ALA A 3 -6.38 24.16 4.89
CA ALA A 3 -6.25 25.61 4.73
C ALA A 3 -5.17 26.03 3.71
N GLY A 4 -4.05 25.30 3.62
CA GLY A 4 -2.92 25.64 2.73
C GLY A 4 -3.28 25.46 1.25
N LEU A 5 -3.90 24.33 0.89
CA LEU A 5 -4.35 24.05 -0.47
C LEU A 5 -5.34 25.11 -0.98
N ARG A 6 -6.27 25.56 -0.12
CA ARG A 6 -7.22 26.65 -0.42
C ARG A 6 -6.56 28.02 -0.59
N GLN A 7 -5.39 28.25 0.01
CA GLN A 7 -4.72 29.56 0.01
C GLN A 7 -3.61 29.69 -1.05
N TYR A 8 -3.00 28.58 -1.46
CA TYR A 8 -1.85 28.59 -2.39
C TYR A 8 -2.05 27.75 -3.68
N GLY A 9 -3.06 26.87 -3.74
CA GLY A 9 -3.23 25.91 -4.85
C GLY A 9 -4.29 26.26 -5.90
N ASN A 10 -5.02 27.38 -5.78
CA ASN A 10 -6.12 27.77 -6.69
C ASN A 10 -7.26 26.74 -6.92
N PHE A 11 -7.31 25.63 -6.17
CA PHE A 11 -8.33 24.60 -6.32
C PHE A 11 -9.75 25.13 -6.03
N PRO A 12 -10.75 24.87 -6.88
CA PRO A 12 -12.15 25.25 -6.66
C PRO A 12 -12.84 24.31 -5.66
N LEU A 13 -12.39 24.32 -4.42
CA LEU A 13 -12.90 23.50 -3.31
C LEU A 13 -14.09 24.18 -2.62
N PRO A 14 -15.18 23.45 -2.33
CA PRO A 14 -16.27 23.96 -1.49
C PRO A 14 -15.80 24.54 -0.15
N ALA A 15 -16.55 25.51 0.41
CA ALA A 15 -16.23 26.09 1.71
C ALA A 15 -16.20 25.05 2.86
N ARG A 16 -16.98 23.97 2.71
CA ARG A 16 -17.00 22.79 3.59
C ARG A 16 -16.34 21.54 2.96
N ALA A 17 -15.43 21.73 2.00
CA ALA A 17 -14.76 20.62 1.34
C ALA A 17 -14.13 19.65 2.33
N ASP A 18 -14.47 18.37 2.18
CA ASP A 18 -13.91 17.26 2.95
C ASP A 18 -12.60 16.75 2.30
N MET A 19 -12.15 15.57 2.72
CA MET A 19 -10.91 14.97 2.24
C MET A 19 -11.00 14.51 0.78
N ASN A 20 -12.19 14.09 0.35
CA ASN A 20 -12.40 13.44 -0.94
C ASN A 20 -12.73 14.48 -2.02
N ASP A 21 -13.32 15.63 -1.64
CA ASP A 21 -13.31 16.86 -2.45
C ASP A 21 -11.86 17.29 -2.84
N VAL A 22 -10.88 17.13 -1.94
CA VAL A 22 -9.46 17.47 -2.20
C VAL A 22 -8.84 16.48 -3.19
N LEU A 23 -8.96 15.17 -2.94
CA LEU A 23 -8.54 14.14 -3.90
C LEU A 23 -9.15 14.38 -5.28
N ALA A 24 -10.43 14.76 -5.34
CA ALA A 24 -11.13 14.98 -6.60
C ALA A 24 -10.57 16.20 -7.34
N ALA A 25 -10.13 17.23 -6.61
CA ALA A 25 -9.47 18.40 -7.20
C ALA A 25 -8.05 18.07 -7.70
N LEU A 26 -7.26 17.30 -6.94
CA LEU A 26 -5.92 16.85 -7.32
C LEU A 26 -5.94 15.93 -8.55
N ALA A 27 -6.86 14.95 -8.58
CA ALA A 27 -7.06 14.08 -9.75
C ALA A 27 -7.42 14.88 -11.01
N ARG A 28 -8.30 15.89 -10.88
CA ARG A 28 -8.65 16.79 -11.99
C ARG A 28 -7.48 17.65 -12.46
N GLU A 29 -6.63 18.14 -11.55
CA GLU A 29 -5.40 18.87 -11.90
C GLU A 29 -4.40 17.96 -12.66
N ALA A 30 -4.22 16.71 -12.21
CA ALA A 30 -3.39 15.71 -12.89
C ALA A 30 -3.93 15.23 -14.26
N GLY A 31 -5.08 15.78 -14.70
CA GLY A 31 -5.70 15.53 -16.00
C GLY A 31 -6.61 14.30 -16.04
N TRP A 32 -7.10 13.84 -14.89
CA TRP A 32 -8.13 12.80 -14.80
C TRP A 32 -9.53 13.43 -14.82
N THR A 33 -10.47 12.73 -15.43
CA THR A 33 -11.90 13.01 -15.24
C THR A 33 -12.36 12.29 -13.98
N VAL A 34 -13.17 12.98 -13.16
CA VAL A 34 -13.78 12.47 -11.93
C VAL A 34 -15.28 12.69 -12.05
N GLU A 35 -16.05 11.61 -12.13
CA GLU A 35 -17.51 11.66 -12.19
C GLU A 35 -18.13 11.71 -10.78
N ALA A 36 -19.41 12.09 -10.70
CA ALA A 36 -20.10 12.30 -9.42
C ALA A 36 -20.40 11.00 -8.64
N ASP A 37 -20.32 9.84 -9.28
CA ASP A 37 -20.38 8.50 -8.68
C ASP A 37 -19.00 7.99 -8.21
N GLY A 38 -17.93 8.76 -8.49
CA GLY A 38 -16.57 8.42 -8.16
C GLY A 38 -15.78 7.71 -9.27
N THR A 39 -16.34 7.53 -10.47
CA THR A 39 -15.60 6.94 -11.60
C THR A 39 -14.43 7.85 -12.00
N THR A 40 -13.21 7.30 -12.06
CA THR A 40 -11.97 8.01 -12.40
C THR A 40 -11.31 7.45 -13.64
N TYR A 41 -11.02 8.31 -14.63
CA TYR A 41 -10.35 7.91 -15.87
C TYR A 41 -9.55 9.04 -16.50
N ARG A 42 -8.47 8.70 -17.21
CA ARG A 42 -7.68 9.66 -17.99
C ARG A 42 -8.08 9.58 -19.46
N GLN A 43 -8.38 10.72 -20.09
CA GLN A 43 -8.64 10.72 -21.54
C GLN A 43 -7.30 10.62 -22.29
N SER A 44 -7.09 9.51 -23.00
CA SER A 44 -6.05 9.42 -24.02
C SER A 44 -6.30 10.50 -25.07
N PRO A 45 -5.30 11.32 -25.45
CA PRO A 45 -5.47 12.26 -26.56
C PRO A 45 -5.78 11.46 -27.84
N PRO A 46 -6.74 11.90 -28.67
CA PRO A 46 -7.02 11.22 -29.93
C PRO A 46 -5.76 11.25 -30.80
N PRO A 47 -5.48 10.20 -31.60
CA PRO A 47 -4.31 10.17 -32.46
C PRO A 47 -4.34 11.36 -33.41
N SER A 48 -3.30 12.19 -33.34
CA SER A 48 -3.21 13.45 -34.06
C SER A 48 -3.26 13.20 -35.57
N GLN A 49 -4.23 13.82 -36.25
CA GLN A 49 -4.34 13.75 -37.70
C GLN A 49 -3.17 14.51 -38.34
N MET A 50 -2.10 13.78 -38.65
CA MET A 50 -0.91 14.33 -39.29
C MET A 50 -1.24 14.65 -40.75
N ALA A 51 -1.36 15.93 -41.08
CA ALA A 51 -1.68 16.38 -42.43
C ALA A 51 -0.46 16.30 -43.34
N SER A 52 -0.50 15.42 -44.35
CA SER A 52 0.51 15.37 -45.42
C SER A 52 -0.06 14.92 -46.78
N PHE A 53 -0.07 15.89 -47.70
CA PHE A 53 0.08 15.86 -49.17
C PHE A 53 -0.24 14.58 -49.99
N ALA A 54 -1.00 14.77 -51.08
CA ALA A 54 -1.31 13.78 -52.12
C ALA A 54 -0.24 13.71 -53.24
N VAL A 55 -0.50 12.87 -54.28
CA VAL A 55 0.37 12.43 -55.41
C VAL A 55 1.09 11.09 -55.08
N ARG A 56 0.94 9.99 -55.84
CA ARG A 56 0.21 9.68 -57.10
C ARG A 56 -0.15 8.17 -57.16
N SER A 57 -1.13 7.79 -57.98
CA SER A 57 -1.56 6.39 -58.21
C SER A 57 -0.64 5.61 -59.16
N VAL A 58 -0.59 4.27 -59.03
CA VAL A 58 -0.65 3.29 -60.14
C VAL A 58 -1.35 1.99 -59.65
N GLU A 59 -2.31 1.51 -60.46
CA GLU A 59 -2.89 0.14 -60.58
C GLU A 59 -3.62 -0.59 -59.42
N SER A 60 -4.41 -1.58 -59.87
CA SER A 60 -5.38 -2.47 -59.20
C SER A 60 -5.60 -3.67 -60.17
N PRO A 61 -6.55 -4.61 -59.99
CA PRO A 61 -7.34 -5.02 -58.82
C PRO A 61 -6.83 -6.42 -58.37
N VAL A 62 -7.54 -7.41 -57.79
CA VAL A 62 -8.94 -7.74 -57.44
C VAL A 62 -8.91 -8.51 -56.08
N SER A 63 -9.94 -9.09 -55.46
CA SER A 63 -11.24 -9.66 -55.86
C SER A 63 -12.33 -9.38 -54.83
N SER A 64 -13.61 -9.46 -55.22
CA SER A 64 -14.77 -9.37 -54.33
C SER A 64 -15.45 -10.72 -54.11
N ALA A 65 -15.77 -11.06 -52.85
CA ALA A 65 -16.85 -12.00 -52.52
C ALA A 65 -17.46 -11.65 -51.14
N SER A 66 -18.74 -11.30 -51.13
CA SER A 66 -19.55 -11.21 -49.91
C SER A 66 -20.48 -12.42 -49.85
N LEU A 67 -20.83 -12.88 -48.65
CA LEU A 67 -22.15 -13.48 -48.39
C LEU A 67 -22.50 -13.32 -46.90
N LYS A 68 -23.80 -13.41 -46.57
CA LYS A 68 -24.35 -13.12 -45.24
C LYS A 68 -25.01 -14.33 -44.60
N ASN A 69 -25.08 -14.28 -43.27
CA ASN A 69 -26.05 -14.84 -42.33
C ASN A 69 -26.97 -15.99 -42.79
N CYS A 70 -27.08 -17.02 -41.94
CA CYS A 70 -28.38 -17.61 -41.63
C CYS A 70 -28.39 -18.14 -40.19
N ALA A 71 -29.55 -18.12 -39.51
CA ALA A 71 -29.71 -18.59 -38.13
C ALA A 71 -31.11 -19.19 -37.92
N VAL A 72 -31.19 -20.38 -37.32
CA VAL A 72 -32.45 -21.07 -36.99
C VAL A 72 -32.29 -21.80 -35.64
N LYS A 73 -33.41 -21.91 -34.90
CA LYS A 73 -33.56 -22.59 -33.60
C LYS A 73 -33.71 -24.12 -33.82
N SER A 74 -33.69 -25.05 -32.87
CA SER A 74 -34.41 -25.10 -31.57
C SER A 74 -34.03 -26.35 -30.74
N ALA A 75 -34.62 -26.44 -29.54
CA ALA A 75 -35.00 -27.67 -28.81
C ALA A 75 -33.99 -28.38 -27.88
N ALA A 76 -34.38 -28.40 -26.61
CA ALA A 76 -33.79 -28.96 -25.39
C ALA A 76 -33.72 -30.49 -25.28
N LEU A 77 -32.96 -30.97 -24.28
CA LEU A 77 -33.32 -32.10 -23.40
C LEU A 77 -32.47 -32.09 -22.10
N ASP A 78 -33.03 -32.60 -20.99
CA ASP A 78 -32.43 -32.62 -19.64
C ASP A 78 -31.49 -33.83 -19.37
N CYS A 79 -30.64 -33.75 -18.32
CA CYS A 79 -30.51 -34.80 -17.28
C CYS A 79 -29.49 -34.49 -16.14
N GLN A 80 -29.86 -34.89 -14.92
CA GLN A 80 -29.12 -34.93 -13.62
C GLN A 80 -29.88 -35.94 -12.71
N PRO A 81 -29.39 -36.41 -11.54
CA PRO A 81 -28.02 -36.79 -11.14
C PRO A 81 -27.94 -38.14 -10.33
N SER A 82 -26.73 -38.64 -10.05
CA SER A 82 -26.41 -39.60 -8.97
C SER A 82 -24.88 -39.57 -8.70
N VAL A 83 -24.27 -39.59 -7.49
CA VAL A 83 -24.61 -39.85 -6.06
C VAL A 83 -24.35 -41.30 -5.59
N LEU A 84 -23.75 -41.43 -4.37
CA LEU A 84 -23.40 -42.64 -3.57
C LEU A 84 -21.99 -43.25 -3.81
N ARG A 85 -21.17 -43.65 -2.79
CA ARG A 85 -21.10 -43.40 -1.32
C ARG A 85 -19.84 -44.06 -0.69
N ILE A 86 -19.49 -43.70 0.58
CA ILE A 86 -18.85 -44.55 1.63
C ILE A 86 -17.34 -44.94 1.42
N ASP A 87 -16.43 -44.95 2.41
CA ASP A 87 -16.51 -44.61 3.85
C ASP A 87 -15.15 -44.20 4.52
N GLU A 88 -15.18 -43.97 5.84
CA GLU A 88 -14.19 -44.23 6.92
C GLU A 88 -12.68 -44.54 6.64
N SER A 89 -11.71 -44.22 7.51
CA SER A 89 -11.66 -43.38 8.74
C SER A 89 -10.21 -43.20 9.27
N LEU A 90 -10.06 -42.41 10.35
CA LEU A 90 -8.92 -42.29 11.29
C LEU A 90 -7.54 -41.71 10.83
N SER A 91 -7.13 -40.66 11.53
CA SER A 91 -5.72 -40.26 11.80
C SER A 91 -5.30 -40.82 13.19
N PRO A 92 -4.10 -40.54 13.80
CA PRO A 92 -2.95 -39.72 13.38
C PRO A 92 -1.55 -40.32 13.71
N SER A 93 -0.48 -39.49 13.64
CA SER A 93 0.86 -39.65 14.27
C SER A 93 1.77 -40.77 13.72
N SER A 94 3.11 -40.73 13.82
CA SER A 94 4.01 -40.03 14.77
C SER A 94 5.36 -39.59 14.16
N LEU A 95 6.13 -38.80 14.92
CA LEU A 95 7.56 -38.52 14.75
C LEU A 95 8.43 -39.79 14.91
N ASP A 96 9.65 -39.77 14.36
CA ASP A 96 10.87 -39.97 15.16
C ASP A 96 12.12 -39.32 14.51
N SER A 97 13.28 -39.36 15.18
CA SER A 97 14.51 -38.59 14.96
C SER A 97 15.75 -39.50 14.74
N VAL A 98 16.95 -38.99 15.07
CA VAL A 98 18.29 -39.64 15.12
C VAL A 98 19.07 -39.66 13.78
N VAL A 99 20.31 -39.19 13.57
CA VAL A 99 21.39 -38.36 14.22
C VAL A 99 22.74 -38.89 13.65
N MET A 100 23.86 -38.14 13.78
CA MET A 100 25.26 -38.46 13.35
C MET A 100 25.61 -38.14 11.86
N THR A 101 26.82 -37.68 11.48
CA THR A 101 27.99 -37.12 12.22
C THR A 101 28.97 -36.35 11.29
N GLU A 102 29.48 -35.21 11.80
CA GLU A 102 30.89 -34.73 11.77
C GLU A 102 31.70 -34.32 10.49
N ARG A 103 32.60 -33.35 10.76
CA ARG A 103 34.02 -33.19 10.31
C ARG A 103 34.41 -32.31 9.10
N GLU A 104 34.68 -31.05 9.44
CA GLU A 104 35.85 -30.20 9.11
C GLU A 104 36.95 -30.79 8.17
N THR A 105 37.59 -30.01 7.28
CA THR A 105 38.60 -28.97 7.65
C THR A 105 39.16 -28.20 6.44
N ARG A 106 39.82 -27.07 6.74
CA ARG A 106 41.01 -26.46 6.08
C ARG A 106 40.80 -25.36 5.02
N SER A 107 41.73 -24.40 5.07
CA SER A 107 41.89 -23.21 4.23
C SER A 107 43.32 -23.16 3.68
N GLU A 108 43.53 -22.61 2.48
CA GLU A 108 44.86 -22.29 1.95
C GLU A 108 44.79 -21.15 0.91
N LYS A 109 45.90 -20.42 0.70
CA LYS A 109 45.94 -19.10 0.05
C LYS A 109 47.34 -18.82 -0.53
N PHE A 110 47.46 -18.51 -1.82
CA PHE A 110 48.65 -17.86 -2.42
C PHE A 110 48.29 -17.08 -3.72
N ALA A 111 49.26 -16.44 -4.39
CA ALA A 111 49.05 -15.11 -4.99
C ALA A 111 49.55 -14.87 -6.44
N SER A 112 48.90 -13.86 -7.06
CA SER A 112 49.40 -12.84 -8.03
C SER A 112 50.10 -13.24 -9.34
N ALA A 113 49.57 -12.71 -10.46
CA ALA A 113 50.35 -12.24 -11.61
C ALA A 113 49.57 -11.14 -12.39
N SER A 114 50.30 -10.16 -12.95
CA SER A 114 49.85 -9.01 -13.77
C SER A 114 50.99 -8.64 -14.75
N PRO A 115 50.92 -7.65 -15.68
CA PRO A 115 49.79 -6.76 -16.05
C PRO A 115 49.57 -6.64 -17.60
N ILE A 116 48.67 -5.73 -18.03
CA ILE A 116 48.87 -4.75 -19.13
C ILE A 116 47.69 -3.73 -19.13
N ASN A 117 47.92 -2.51 -19.64
CA ASN A 117 47.09 -1.31 -19.42
C ASN A 117 45.86 -1.19 -20.34
N SER A 118 44.83 -0.43 -19.91
CA SER A 118 44.27 0.72 -20.66
C SER A 118 43.15 1.49 -19.92
N VAL A 119 43.39 2.79 -19.66
CA VAL A 119 42.41 3.90 -19.43
C VAL A 119 41.40 3.80 -18.26
N ASP A 120 41.69 4.60 -17.23
CA ASP A 120 40.80 5.41 -16.38
C ASP A 120 39.37 4.89 -16.05
N CYS A 121 39.30 4.04 -15.02
CA CYS A 121 38.20 4.08 -14.05
C CYS A 121 38.75 4.68 -12.75
N LEU A 122 38.16 5.75 -12.23
CA LEU A 122 38.53 6.30 -10.92
C LEU A 122 37.99 5.39 -9.81
N ASP A 123 38.86 5.02 -8.88
CA ASP A 123 38.58 4.03 -7.83
C ASP A 123 37.82 4.66 -6.65
N ALA A 124 36.95 3.88 -6.00
CA ALA A 124 36.04 4.36 -4.94
C ALA A 124 36.80 4.91 -3.73
N ASP A 125 37.98 4.38 -3.43
CA ASP A 125 38.85 4.85 -2.35
C ASP A 125 39.38 6.28 -2.55
N GLN A 126 39.37 6.80 -3.79
CA GLN A 126 39.84 8.17 -4.07
C GLN A 126 38.80 9.22 -3.63
N LEU A 127 37.50 8.93 -3.82
CA LEU A 127 36.40 9.71 -3.24
C LEU A 127 36.43 9.75 -1.71
N ILE A 128 36.98 8.71 -1.06
CA ILE A 128 37.13 8.65 0.41
C ILE A 128 38.33 9.50 0.90
N GLN A 129 39.27 9.88 0.03
CA GLN A 129 40.41 10.74 0.39
C GLN A 129 40.14 12.23 0.22
N ASP A 130 39.36 12.65 -0.80
CA ASP A 130 38.93 14.04 -0.93
C ASP A 130 38.05 14.48 0.26
N VAL A 131 37.19 13.58 0.76
CA VAL A 131 36.39 13.78 2.00
C VAL A 131 37.26 13.92 3.27
N ARG A 132 38.56 13.60 3.20
CA ARG A 132 39.50 13.66 4.33
C ARG A 132 40.56 14.76 4.23
N SER A 133 40.51 15.59 3.19
CA SER A 133 41.51 16.65 2.96
C SER A 133 40.95 18.03 2.61
N GLY A 134 39.62 18.19 2.56
CA GLY A 134 38.95 19.49 2.51
C GLY A 134 38.26 19.86 3.82
N GLU A 135 38.77 20.87 4.54
CA GLU A 135 38.04 21.54 5.63
C GLU A 135 36.92 22.45 5.09
N HIS A 136 35.98 21.86 4.36
CA HIS A 136 34.64 22.43 4.22
C HIS A 136 33.80 21.99 5.42
N ASP A 137 34.13 22.55 6.58
CA ASP A 137 33.24 22.57 7.74
C ASP A 137 31.96 23.29 7.32
N GLY A 138 30.90 22.52 7.12
CA GLY A 138 29.61 23.05 6.69
C GLY A 138 28.99 23.79 7.85
N ASP A 139 29.12 25.11 7.88
CA ASP A 139 28.58 25.96 8.95
C ASP A 139 27.04 25.99 8.94
N PHE A 140 26.46 24.89 9.41
CA PHE A 140 25.05 24.70 9.67
C PHE A 140 24.63 25.26 11.04
N ALA A 141 25.53 25.91 11.80
CA ALA A 141 25.26 26.39 13.17
C ALA A 141 24.20 27.50 13.24
N GLY A 142 23.86 28.12 12.10
CA GLY A 142 22.73 29.04 11.95
C GLY A 142 21.43 28.41 11.42
N THR A 143 21.39 27.11 11.12
CA THR A 143 20.19 26.42 10.58
C THR A 143 19.31 25.83 11.68
N SER A 144 17.99 25.85 11.47
CA SER A 144 17.05 25.20 12.39
C SER A 144 17.13 23.69 12.26
N TYR A 145 17.19 22.98 13.38
CA TYR A 145 17.15 21.52 13.43
C TYR A 145 15.90 20.97 12.72
N VAL A 146 16.10 19.97 11.87
CA VAL A 146 15.02 19.26 11.15
C VAL A 146 14.95 17.85 11.72
N PRO A 147 13.83 17.46 12.36
CA PRO A 147 13.75 16.17 13.05
C PRO A 147 13.62 15.00 12.07
N VAL A 148 14.29 13.90 12.37
CA VAL A 148 14.39 12.69 11.53
C VAL A 148 13.51 11.59 12.09
N TYR A 149 12.67 11.01 11.24
CA TYR A 149 11.79 9.90 11.58
C TYR A 149 12.04 8.72 10.64
N ALA A 150 12.12 7.50 11.18
CA ALA A 150 12.24 6.27 10.40
C ALA A 150 10.89 5.54 10.31
N LEU A 151 10.50 5.07 9.12
CA LEU A 151 9.36 4.15 8.99
C LEU A 151 9.75 2.78 9.55
N LEU A 152 8.97 2.27 10.51
CA LEU A 152 9.16 0.93 11.06
C LEU A 152 8.62 -0.12 10.07
N ALA A 153 9.29 -1.26 9.93
CA ALA A 153 8.90 -2.28 8.97
C ALA A 153 7.48 -2.86 9.21
N THR A 154 6.74 -3.09 8.12
CA THR A 154 5.42 -3.75 8.17
C THR A 154 5.58 -5.26 8.39
N GLY A 155 4.63 -5.85 9.14
CA GLY A 155 4.63 -7.27 9.51
C GLY A 155 4.72 -7.55 11.01
N PHE A 156 5.12 -6.56 11.83
CA PHE A 156 5.17 -6.69 13.29
C PHE A 156 3.80 -6.83 13.98
N ILE A 157 2.71 -6.49 13.30
CA ILE A 157 1.35 -6.76 13.78
C ILE A 157 0.72 -7.79 12.84
N ASN A 158 0.19 -8.88 13.40
CA ASN A 158 -0.49 -9.91 12.62
C ASN A 158 -1.99 -9.58 12.39
N ASN A 159 -2.65 -10.36 11.52
CA ASN A 159 -4.07 -10.20 11.16
C ASN A 159 -5.08 -10.47 12.32
N PHE A 160 -4.59 -10.72 13.55
CA PHE A 160 -5.37 -10.79 14.78
C PHE A 160 -5.10 -9.60 15.73
N SER A 161 -4.40 -8.57 15.25
CA SER A 161 -3.93 -7.41 16.02
C SER A 161 -3.11 -7.80 17.27
N GLN A 162 -2.17 -8.72 17.08
CA GLN A 162 -1.18 -9.14 18.06
C GLN A 162 0.22 -8.72 17.60
N LEU A 163 1.08 -8.34 18.55
CA LEU A 163 2.48 -8.06 18.30
C LEU A 163 3.24 -9.37 18.04
N VAL A 164 3.98 -9.46 16.93
CA VAL A 164 4.91 -10.56 16.64
C VAL A 164 6.35 -10.08 16.81
N ASP A 165 7.20 -10.97 17.30
CA ASP A 165 8.57 -10.71 17.74
C ASP A 165 8.82 -9.35 18.45
N PRO A 166 8.36 -9.18 19.70
CA PRO A 166 8.69 -8.03 20.53
C PRO A 166 10.20 -7.83 20.81
N GLN A 167 11.05 -8.83 20.51
CA GLN A 167 12.49 -8.73 20.73
C GLN A 167 13.23 -8.22 19.49
N GLY A 168 12.83 -8.64 18.28
CA GLY A 168 13.27 -8.06 17.02
C GLY A 168 12.99 -6.56 16.95
N ILE A 169 11.77 -6.16 17.31
CA ILE A 169 11.38 -4.74 17.40
C ILE A 169 12.27 -3.96 18.38
N ARG A 170 12.56 -4.53 19.56
CA ARG A 170 13.47 -3.90 20.53
C ARG A 170 14.91 -3.78 20.02
N GLN A 171 15.37 -4.72 19.19
CA GLN A 171 16.67 -4.64 18.53
C GLN A 171 16.69 -3.57 17.44
N GLU A 172 15.67 -3.54 16.57
CA GLU A 172 15.53 -2.53 15.51
C GLU A 172 15.46 -1.11 16.10
N LEU A 173 14.59 -0.88 17.09
CA LEU A 173 14.50 0.41 17.80
C LEU A 173 15.80 0.78 18.53
N SER A 174 16.59 -0.21 18.97
CA SER A 174 17.92 0.05 19.56
C SER A 174 18.96 0.47 18.51
N HIS A 175 18.92 -0.12 17.32
CA HIS A 175 19.78 0.29 16.20
C HIS A 175 19.36 1.67 15.69
N MET A 176 18.07 1.88 15.41
CA MET A 176 17.51 3.17 15.02
C MET A 176 17.89 4.29 16.01
N LYS A 177 17.76 4.04 17.31
CA LYS A 177 18.14 5.00 18.35
C LYS A 177 19.65 5.27 18.42
N SER A 178 20.50 4.33 18.01
CA SER A 178 21.95 4.57 17.90
C SER A 178 22.34 5.48 16.74
N LEU A 179 21.40 5.81 15.84
CA LEU A 179 21.53 6.78 14.75
C LEU A 179 20.94 8.17 15.09
N ASP A 180 20.59 8.39 16.36
CA ASP A 180 20.10 9.67 16.92
C ASP A 180 18.84 10.25 16.24
N ILE A 181 17.90 9.38 15.83
CA ILE A 181 16.61 9.79 15.27
C ILE A 181 15.63 10.26 16.37
N ASP A 182 14.78 11.24 16.06
CA ASP A 182 13.75 11.75 16.97
C ASP A 182 12.66 10.71 17.27
N GLY A 183 12.31 9.90 16.27
CA GLY A 183 11.11 9.08 16.33
C GLY A 183 10.93 8.09 15.19
N VAL A 184 9.82 7.38 15.23
CA VAL A 184 9.41 6.41 14.20
C VAL A 184 8.02 6.71 13.66
N VAL A 185 7.78 6.29 12.42
CA VAL A 185 6.46 6.25 11.78
C VAL A 185 5.96 4.81 11.84
N VAL A 186 4.68 4.62 12.18
CA VAL A 186 4.03 3.30 12.22
C VAL A 186 2.67 3.34 11.51
N GLU A 187 2.40 2.33 10.69
CA GLU A 187 1.14 2.20 9.97
C GLU A 187 0.11 1.38 10.77
N CYS A 188 -1.01 2.03 11.12
CA CYS A 188 -2.17 1.42 11.75
C CYS A 188 -3.18 0.96 10.70
N TRP A 189 -3.08 -0.31 10.32
CA TRP A 189 -3.88 -0.94 9.28
C TRP A 189 -5.34 -1.14 9.70
N TRP A 190 -6.26 -0.50 8.99
CA TRP A 190 -7.71 -0.66 9.18
C TRP A 190 -8.14 -2.13 9.03
N GLY A 191 -7.56 -2.82 8.04
CA GLY A 191 -7.73 -4.25 7.76
C GLY A 191 -7.40 -5.19 8.91
N ILE A 192 -6.46 -4.81 9.79
CA ILE A 192 -6.10 -5.56 11.00
C ILE A 192 -7.00 -5.18 12.18
N VAL A 193 -7.23 -3.88 12.37
CA VAL A 193 -7.84 -3.35 13.59
C VAL A 193 -9.36 -3.51 13.63
N GLU A 194 -10.07 -3.33 12.51
CA GLU A 194 -11.53 -3.55 12.40
C GLU A 194 -11.87 -4.83 11.59
N ALA A 195 -10.91 -5.76 11.47
CA ALA A 195 -10.91 -6.90 10.56
C ALA A 195 -12.25 -7.66 10.45
N TRP A 196 -12.79 -8.10 11.59
CA TRP A 196 -13.81 -9.14 11.66
C TRP A 196 -15.25 -8.63 11.78
N SER A 197 -15.47 -7.38 12.20
CA SER A 197 -16.81 -6.86 12.44
C SER A 197 -16.83 -5.33 12.54
N PRO A 198 -17.85 -4.66 11.99
CA PRO A 198 -17.97 -3.22 12.08
C PRO A 198 -18.07 -2.77 13.55
N GLN A 199 -17.34 -1.71 13.88
CA GLN A 199 -17.22 -1.10 15.21
C GLN A 199 -16.64 -2.05 16.29
N LYS A 200 -15.85 -3.05 15.89
CA LYS A 200 -15.08 -3.94 16.78
C LYS A 200 -13.59 -3.77 16.56
N TYR A 201 -13.09 -2.62 17.03
CA TYR A 201 -11.68 -2.26 16.98
C TYR A 201 -10.85 -3.07 17.99
N VAL A 202 -9.75 -3.67 17.53
CA VAL A 202 -8.76 -4.34 18.37
C VAL A 202 -7.44 -3.61 18.20
N TRP A 203 -6.93 -3.04 19.29
CA TRP A 203 -5.70 -2.22 19.30
C TRP A 203 -4.53 -2.86 20.07
N SER A 204 -4.68 -4.10 20.55
CA SER A 204 -3.76 -4.74 21.52
C SER A 204 -2.30 -4.74 21.09
N GLY A 205 -1.98 -5.27 19.90
CA GLY A 205 -0.62 -5.30 19.36
C GLY A 205 -0.05 -3.91 19.12
N TYR A 206 -0.87 -2.96 18.64
CA TYR A 206 -0.46 -1.56 18.48
C TYR A 206 -0.15 -0.88 19.82
N ARG A 207 -0.93 -1.15 20.89
CA ARG A 207 -0.59 -0.67 22.23
C ARG A 207 0.69 -1.27 22.76
N GLU A 208 0.94 -2.56 22.54
CA GLU A 208 2.20 -3.20 22.95
C GLU A 208 3.40 -2.58 22.20
N LEU A 209 3.29 -2.41 20.87
CA LEU A 209 4.28 -1.74 20.05
C LEU A 209 4.55 -0.30 20.51
N PHE A 210 3.50 0.50 20.70
CA PHE A 210 3.64 1.90 21.12
C PHE A 210 4.21 2.02 22.55
N ASN A 211 3.91 1.06 23.44
CA ASN A 211 4.56 0.97 24.75
C ASN A 211 6.07 0.74 24.63
N ILE A 212 6.52 -0.15 23.74
CA ILE A 212 7.95 -0.37 23.48
C ILE A 212 8.59 0.90 22.91
N ILE A 213 7.98 1.56 21.91
CA ILE A 213 8.48 2.82 21.35
C ILE A 213 8.62 3.90 22.43
N ARG A 214 7.63 4.00 23.34
CA ARG A 214 7.66 4.89 24.52
C ARG A 214 8.80 4.56 25.48
N GLU A 215 9.10 3.29 25.77
CA GLU A 215 10.26 2.90 26.60
C GLU A 215 11.58 3.40 25.98
N PHE A 216 11.70 3.34 24.66
CA PHE A 216 12.85 3.87 23.92
C PHE A 216 12.89 5.40 23.88
N LYS A 217 11.84 6.09 24.37
CA LYS A 217 11.70 7.57 24.40
C LYS A 217 11.71 8.23 23.02
N LEU A 218 11.40 7.47 21.98
CA LEU A 218 11.24 7.94 20.62
C LEU A 218 9.86 8.60 20.46
N LYS A 219 9.77 9.63 19.62
CA LYS A 219 8.48 10.16 19.15
C LYS A 219 7.81 9.17 18.20
N LEU A 220 6.48 9.27 18.12
CA LEU A 220 5.67 8.40 17.27
C LEU A 220 4.83 9.25 16.32
N GLN A 221 4.95 9.01 15.01
CA GLN A 221 3.96 9.42 14.02
C GLN A 221 3.16 8.20 13.62
N VAL A 222 1.85 8.35 13.45
CA VAL A 222 0.97 7.23 13.08
C VAL A 222 0.25 7.52 11.77
N VAL A 223 0.42 6.65 10.79
CA VAL A 223 -0.38 6.64 9.56
C VAL A 223 -1.62 5.78 9.82
N LEU A 224 -2.81 6.33 9.66
CA LEU A 224 -4.06 5.56 9.68
C LEU A 224 -4.31 5.02 8.27
N ALA A 225 -3.96 3.76 8.05
CA ALA A 225 -3.91 3.15 6.74
C ALA A 225 -5.24 2.46 6.40
N PHE A 226 -6.03 3.11 5.56
CA PHE A 226 -7.34 2.65 5.09
C PHE A 226 -7.29 1.85 3.77
N HIS A 227 -6.09 1.40 3.36
CA HIS A 227 -5.82 0.73 2.08
C HIS A 227 -5.27 -0.70 2.28
N GLU A 228 -5.28 -1.49 1.20
CA GLU A 228 -4.61 -2.80 1.12
C GLU A 228 -3.11 -2.68 0.85
N TYR A 229 -2.32 -3.56 1.45
CA TYR A 229 -0.87 -3.64 1.28
C TYR A 229 -0.44 -5.05 0.84
N GLY A 230 0.50 -5.14 -0.12
CA GLY A 230 1.10 -6.40 -0.57
C GLY A 230 0.43 -7.06 -1.78
N GLY A 231 0.22 -6.32 -2.88
CA GLY A 231 -0.59 -6.76 -4.03
C GLY A 231 0.16 -7.26 -5.29
N SER A 232 1.41 -7.72 -5.23
CA SER A 232 2.13 -8.16 -6.46
C SER A 232 3.19 -9.26 -6.34
N ASP A 233 3.83 -9.46 -5.18
CA ASP A 233 4.84 -10.53 -4.98
C ASP A 233 4.40 -11.53 -3.91
N ALA A 234 4.54 -12.82 -4.19
CA ALA A 234 3.99 -13.92 -3.38
C ALA A 234 4.73 -14.20 -2.04
N ASP A 235 5.72 -13.38 -1.69
CA ASP A 235 6.56 -13.51 -0.48
C ASP A 235 6.37 -12.31 0.49
N GLN A 236 5.45 -11.38 0.17
CA GLN A 236 5.15 -10.20 1.00
C GLN A 236 3.95 -10.45 1.93
N VAL A 237 3.90 -9.70 3.05
CA VAL A 237 2.78 -9.73 3.99
C VAL A 237 1.57 -9.04 3.36
N LEU A 238 0.56 -9.82 2.95
CA LEU A 238 -0.72 -9.30 2.47
C LEU A 238 -1.60 -8.81 3.64
N ILE A 239 -1.98 -7.53 3.61
CA ILE A 239 -2.92 -6.91 4.54
C ILE A 239 -4.07 -6.31 3.73
N SER A 240 -5.16 -7.07 3.58
CA SER A 240 -6.35 -6.61 2.83
C SER A 240 -7.23 -5.64 3.63
N LEU A 241 -8.20 -5.00 2.97
CA LEU A 241 -9.31 -4.33 3.67
C LEU A 241 -10.07 -5.31 4.61
N PRO A 242 -10.83 -4.81 5.62
CA PRO A 242 -11.52 -5.68 6.56
C PRO A 242 -12.44 -6.70 5.89
N GLN A 243 -12.46 -7.93 6.41
CA GLN A 243 -13.22 -9.05 5.85
C GLN A 243 -14.72 -8.72 5.68
N TRP A 244 -15.31 -7.99 6.62
CA TRP A 244 -16.72 -7.59 6.55
C TRP A 244 -17.03 -6.57 5.44
N VAL A 245 -16.01 -5.84 4.95
CA VAL A 245 -16.09 -4.94 3.78
C VAL A 245 -15.98 -5.74 2.50
N LEU A 246 -14.98 -6.63 2.42
CA LEU A 246 -14.78 -7.54 1.29
C LEU A 246 -15.99 -8.45 1.05
N GLU A 247 -16.75 -8.79 2.10
CA GLU A 247 -18.00 -9.52 2.00
C GLU A 247 -19.15 -8.68 1.40
N ILE A 248 -19.28 -7.40 1.76
CA ILE A 248 -20.23 -6.48 1.10
C ILE A 248 -19.85 -6.31 -0.37
N GLY A 249 -18.55 -6.23 -0.67
CA GLY A 249 -18.00 -6.10 -2.02
C GLY A 249 -18.35 -7.25 -2.97
N LYS A 250 -18.72 -8.43 -2.45
CA LYS A 250 -19.21 -9.58 -3.25
C LYS A 250 -20.67 -9.40 -3.69
N GLU A 251 -21.47 -8.68 -2.90
CA GLU A 251 -22.90 -8.41 -3.17
C GLU A 251 -23.09 -7.07 -3.90
N ASN A 252 -22.27 -6.07 -3.56
CA ASN A 252 -22.25 -4.74 -4.15
C ASN A 252 -20.81 -4.33 -4.47
N GLN A 253 -20.40 -4.46 -5.73
CA GLN A 253 -19.07 -4.08 -6.18
C GLN A 253 -18.87 -2.56 -6.32
N ASP A 254 -19.94 -1.76 -6.30
CA ASP A 254 -19.86 -0.30 -6.48
C ASP A 254 -19.33 0.43 -5.21
N ILE A 255 -19.02 -0.33 -4.14
CA ILE A 255 -18.22 0.17 -3.00
C ILE A 255 -16.74 0.37 -3.34
N PHE A 256 -16.27 -0.10 -4.51
CA PHE A 256 -14.88 -0.11 -4.94
C PHE A 256 -14.62 0.79 -6.15
N PHE A 257 -13.39 1.29 -6.25
CA PHE A 257 -12.95 2.02 -7.45
C PHE A 257 -13.07 1.14 -8.69
N THR A 258 -13.51 1.73 -9.79
CA THR A 258 -13.90 0.98 -11.00
C THR A 258 -13.40 1.71 -12.24
N ASP A 259 -12.74 0.98 -13.14
CA ASP A 259 -12.29 1.54 -14.42
C ASP A 259 -13.33 1.41 -15.54
N ARG A 260 -12.99 1.98 -16.70
CA ARG A 260 -13.86 1.98 -17.89
C ARG A 260 -14.13 0.58 -18.44
N GLU A 261 -13.22 -0.36 -18.20
CA GLU A 261 -13.33 -1.76 -18.60
C GLU A 261 -14.17 -2.59 -17.61
N GLY A 262 -14.62 -1.97 -16.50
CA GLY A 262 -15.44 -2.61 -15.47
C GLY A 262 -14.62 -3.40 -14.44
N ARG A 263 -13.29 -3.26 -14.42
CA ARG A 263 -12.43 -3.89 -13.41
C ARG A 263 -12.53 -3.10 -12.12
N ARG A 264 -12.67 -3.82 -11.00
CA ARG A 264 -12.74 -3.26 -9.65
C ARG A 264 -11.36 -3.28 -9.00
N ASN A 265 -10.97 -2.19 -8.35
CA ASN A 265 -9.84 -2.16 -7.42
C ASN A 265 -10.36 -2.33 -5.99
N THR A 266 -10.01 -3.44 -5.35
CA THR A 266 -10.41 -3.79 -3.96
C THR A 266 -9.52 -3.19 -2.88
N GLU A 267 -8.43 -2.50 -3.25
CA GLU A 267 -7.43 -1.95 -2.33
C GLU A 267 -7.97 -0.78 -1.50
N TYR A 268 -9.03 -0.10 -1.95
CA TYR A 268 -9.59 1.08 -1.30
C TYR A 268 -11.09 1.26 -1.60
N LEU A 269 -11.81 1.92 -0.70
CA LEU A 269 -13.23 2.24 -0.91
C LEU A 269 -13.42 3.38 -1.92
N SER A 270 -14.44 3.29 -2.77
CA SER A 270 -14.87 4.40 -3.59
C SER A 270 -15.49 5.51 -2.73
N TRP A 271 -14.98 6.73 -2.87
CA TRP A 271 -15.64 7.98 -2.46
C TRP A 271 -17.11 8.14 -2.94
N GLY A 272 -17.55 7.37 -3.95
CA GLY A 272 -18.96 7.30 -4.34
C GLY A 272 -19.89 6.89 -3.19
N ILE A 273 -19.37 6.16 -2.20
CA ILE A 273 -20.13 5.71 -1.02
C ILE A 273 -19.97 6.61 0.22
N ASP A 274 -19.43 7.82 0.10
CA ASP A 274 -19.39 8.80 1.21
C ASP A 274 -20.78 9.33 1.61
N LYS A 275 -21.74 9.25 0.69
CA LYS A 275 -23.13 9.68 0.89
C LYS A 275 -24.12 8.51 0.99
N GLU A 276 -23.67 7.29 0.66
CA GLU A 276 -24.50 6.09 0.60
C GLU A 276 -24.25 5.13 1.77
N ARG A 277 -25.31 4.71 2.47
CA ARG A 277 -25.23 3.94 3.74
C ARG A 277 -25.00 2.43 3.56
N VAL A 278 -24.17 2.05 2.59
CA VAL A 278 -23.96 0.66 2.16
C VAL A 278 -23.07 -0.16 3.10
N LEU A 279 -22.26 0.47 3.96
CA LEU A 279 -21.35 -0.21 4.89
C LEU A 279 -22.08 -0.60 6.20
N LYS A 280 -23.01 -1.56 6.07
CA LYS A 280 -23.93 -2.00 7.14
C LYS A 280 -24.67 -0.83 7.82
N GLY A 281 -25.09 0.17 7.05
CA GLY A 281 -25.79 1.37 7.54
C GLY A 281 -24.89 2.60 7.76
N ARG A 282 -23.57 2.47 7.66
CA ARG A 282 -22.62 3.60 7.62
C ARG A 282 -22.27 4.00 6.18
N THR A 283 -21.86 5.25 5.98
CA THR A 283 -21.16 5.71 4.77
C THR A 283 -19.64 5.52 4.89
N GLY A 284 -18.88 5.70 3.79
CA GLY A 284 -17.41 5.63 3.80
C GLY A 284 -16.78 6.55 4.86
N ILE A 285 -17.02 7.85 4.75
CA ILE A 285 -16.55 8.86 5.71
C ILE A 285 -16.95 8.60 7.18
N GLU A 286 -18.11 7.97 7.46
CA GLU A 286 -18.50 7.59 8.83
C GLU A 286 -17.64 6.44 9.38
N VAL A 287 -17.25 5.48 8.54
CA VAL A 287 -16.34 4.38 8.94
C VAL A 287 -14.97 4.95 9.31
N TYR A 288 -14.40 5.81 8.46
CA TYR A 288 -13.13 6.48 8.75
C TYR A 288 -13.19 7.34 10.02
N PHE A 289 -14.30 8.06 10.23
CA PHE A 289 -14.52 8.84 11.45
C PHE A 289 -14.64 7.99 12.71
N ASP A 290 -15.38 6.88 12.68
CA ASP A 290 -15.48 5.97 13.82
C ASP A 290 -14.12 5.33 14.16
N PHE A 291 -13.32 4.98 13.14
CA PHE A 291 -11.97 4.43 13.30
C PHE A 291 -11.01 5.45 13.94
N MET A 292 -10.94 6.67 13.39
CA MET A 292 -10.18 7.78 13.96
C MET A 292 -10.59 8.10 15.40
N ARG A 293 -11.90 8.05 15.69
CA ARG A 293 -12.43 8.21 17.05
C ARG A 293 -11.98 7.08 17.97
N SER A 294 -12.00 5.82 17.52
CA SER A 294 -11.50 4.70 18.33
C SER A 294 -10.01 4.80 18.61
N PHE A 295 -9.21 5.12 17.59
CA PHE A 295 -7.76 5.35 17.74
C PHE A 295 -7.48 6.45 18.77
N ARG A 296 -8.19 7.58 18.69
CA ARG A 296 -8.03 8.69 19.63
C ARG A 296 -8.51 8.33 21.04
N MET A 297 -9.59 7.57 21.21
CA MET A 297 -10.06 7.15 22.54
C MET A 297 -9.15 6.10 23.19
N GLU A 298 -8.56 5.21 22.39
CA GLU A 298 -7.58 4.23 22.85
C GLU A 298 -6.33 4.96 23.38
N PHE A 299 -5.61 5.66 22.52
CA PHE A 299 -4.27 6.18 22.84
C PHE A 299 -4.27 7.57 23.52
N ASP A 300 -5.33 7.91 24.27
CA ASP A 300 -5.43 9.18 25.01
C ASP A 300 -4.25 9.40 25.96
N ASP A 301 -3.74 8.32 26.58
CA ASP A 301 -2.55 8.35 27.42
C ASP A 301 -1.30 8.80 26.66
N LEU A 302 -1.07 8.26 25.46
CA LEU A 302 0.08 8.59 24.62
C LEU A 302 -0.01 9.99 23.97
N PHE A 303 -1.23 10.51 23.79
CA PHE A 303 -1.46 11.91 23.42
C PHE A 303 -1.21 12.86 24.59
N ALA A 304 -1.67 12.53 25.80
CA ALA A 304 -1.46 13.34 27.00
C ALA A 304 0.02 13.40 27.43
N GLU A 305 0.77 12.30 27.24
CA GLU A 305 2.22 12.24 27.42
C GLU A 305 3.00 12.89 26.26
N GLY A 306 2.34 13.24 25.15
CA GLY A 306 2.97 13.82 23.97
C GLY A 306 3.94 12.88 23.26
N VAL A 307 3.73 11.56 23.36
CA VAL A 307 4.51 10.54 22.65
C VAL A 307 4.15 10.55 21.16
N ILE A 308 2.84 10.58 20.86
CA ILE A 308 2.35 10.75 19.49
C ILE A 308 2.52 12.22 19.09
N SER A 309 3.36 12.49 18.09
CA SER A 309 3.68 13.83 17.59
C SER A 309 2.88 14.23 16.35
N ALA A 310 2.45 13.27 15.53
CA ALA A 310 1.61 13.50 14.35
C ALA A 310 0.66 12.32 14.07
N ILE A 311 -0.44 12.62 13.38
CA ILE A 311 -1.32 11.62 12.75
C ILE A 311 -1.40 11.95 11.26
N GLU A 312 -1.12 10.97 10.43
CA GLU A 312 -1.35 10.97 9.00
C GLU A 312 -2.56 10.07 8.69
N ILE A 313 -3.25 10.35 7.58
CA ILE A 313 -4.48 9.67 7.19
C ILE A 313 -4.24 9.25 5.74
N GLY A 314 -4.13 7.94 5.48
CA GLY A 314 -3.90 7.44 4.13
C GLY A 314 -5.16 7.61 3.27
N LEU A 315 -5.03 8.24 2.10
CA LEU A 315 -6.18 8.76 1.34
C LEU A 315 -6.57 7.99 0.08
N GLY A 316 -5.74 7.03 -0.34
CA GLY A 316 -5.99 6.18 -1.49
C GLY A 316 -5.16 4.89 -1.44
N ALA A 317 -5.12 4.17 -2.57
CA ALA A 317 -4.23 3.03 -2.74
C ALA A 317 -2.77 3.45 -2.51
N SER A 318 -2.00 2.62 -1.79
CA SER A 318 -0.64 2.97 -1.33
C SER A 318 -0.54 4.24 -0.46
N GLY A 319 -1.65 4.68 0.15
CA GLY A 319 -1.70 5.77 1.13
C GLY A 319 -1.81 7.19 0.60
N SER A 320 -1.56 7.42 -0.70
CA SER A 320 -1.55 8.76 -1.34
C SER A 320 -2.94 9.32 -1.67
#